data_AF-F0GGF8-F1
#
_entry.id   AF-F0GGF8-F1
#
_cell.length_a   1.000
_cell.length_b   1.000
_cell.length_c   1.000
_cell.angle_alpha   90.00
_cell.angle_beta   90.00
_cell.angle_gamma   90.00
#
_symmetry.space_group_name_H-M   'P 1'
#
loop_
_entity.id
_entity.type
_entity.pdbx_description
1 polymer ?
#
loop_
_entity_poly.entity_id
_entity_poly.type
_entity_poly.pdbx_seq_one_letter_code
_entity_poly.pdbx_strand_id
1 'polypeptide(L)'
;ATLVSDLWALFRQRAFGIPSLDLALVGRWVGHMAHGQFRHASIVSAPPVAGERALGWLVHYAIGIAFAALPVAIAGPAWIDAPTLGPALAAGVFSVAAPFFVMQPALGFGVAAS
;
A
#
# COMPACT_ATOMS: atom_id res chain seq x y z
N ALA A 1 7.14 -10.95 0.89
CA ALA A 1 5.76 -10.74 1.37
C ALA A 1 4.86 -10.21 0.25
N THR A 2 5.16 -9.02 -0.26
CA THR A 2 4.38 -8.31 -1.31
C THR A 2 4.05 -9.18 -2.52
N LEU A 3 5.07 -9.76 -3.16
CA LEU A 3 4.89 -10.63 -4.33
C LEU A 3 4.01 -11.88 -4.03
N VAL A 4 4.15 -12.46 -2.84
CA VAL A 4 3.35 -13.63 -2.44
C VAL A 4 1.88 -13.24 -2.26
N SER A 5 1.62 -12.08 -1.64
CA SER A 5 0.28 -11.50 -1.52
C SER A 5 -0.33 -11.18 -2.88
N ASP A 6 0.47 -10.69 -3.84
CA ASP A 6 0.02 -10.40 -5.20
C ASP A 6 -0.35 -11.67 -5.96
N LEU A 7 0.51 -12.70 -5.89
CA LEU A 7 0.25 -14.01 -6.48
C LEU A 7 -1.00 -14.66 -5.86
N TRP A 8 -1.18 -14.51 -4.55
CA TRP A 8 -2.38 -14.97 -3.86
C TRP A 8 -3.63 -14.19 -4.29
N ALA A 9 -3.55 -12.87 -4.42
CA ALA A 9 -4.65 -12.04 -4.90
C ALA A 9 -5.04 -12.38 -6.34
N LEU A 10 -4.05 -12.59 -7.23
CA LEU A 10 -4.24 -13.04 -8.61
C LEU A 10 -4.87 -14.44 -8.67
N PHE A 11 -4.42 -15.36 -7.82
CA PHE A 11 -5.01 -16.67 -7.69
C PHE A 11 -6.47 -16.57 -7.23
N ARG A 12 -6.77 -15.78 -6.19
CA ARG A 12 -8.16 -15.59 -5.72
C ARG A 12 -9.05 -14.95 -6.77
N GLN A 13 -8.53 -13.99 -7.54
CA GLN A 13 -9.26 -13.37 -8.63
C GLN A 13 -9.58 -14.38 -9.74
N ARG A 14 -8.62 -15.23 -10.11
CA ARG A 14 -8.80 -16.24 -11.18
C ARG A 14 -9.61 -17.46 -10.75
N ALA A 15 -9.47 -17.90 -9.51
CA ALA A 15 -10.14 -19.08 -8.98
C ALA A 15 -11.53 -18.79 -8.40
N PHE A 16 -11.72 -17.61 -7.79
CA PHE A 16 -12.94 -17.27 -7.04
C PHE A 16 -13.59 -15.95 -7.49
N GLY A 17 -13.04 -15.22 -8.47
CA GLY A 17 -13.61 -13.97 -8.97
C GLY A 17 -13.57 -12.80 -7.97
N ILE A 18 -12.86 -12.95 -6.84
CA ILE A 18 -12.81 -11.92 -5.79
C ILE A 18 -11.95 -10.75 -6.29
N PRO A 19 -12.50 -9.52 -6.42
CA PRO A 19 -11.73 -8.37 -6.87
C PRO A 19 -10.58 -8.06 -5.90
N SER A 20 -9.36 -7.94 -6.42
CA SER A 20 -8.24 -7.40 -5.65
C SER A 20 -8.34 -5.88 -5.59
N LEU A 21 -7.66 -5.25 -4.62
CA LEU A 21 -7.50 -3.80 -4.60
C LEU A 21 -6.86 -3.35 -5.93
N ASP A 22 -7.51 -2.42 -6.64
CA ASP A 22 -6.96 -1.93 -7.89
C ASP A 22 -5.82 -0.95 -7.59
N LEU A 23 -4.58 -1.44 -7.69
CA LEU A 23 -3.37 -0.64 -7.51
C LEU A 23 -3.31 0.55 -8.48
N ALA A 24 -4.06 0.52 -9.59
CA ALA A 24 -4.19 1.67 -10.48
C ALA A 24 -4.76 2.90 -9.76
N LEU A 25 -5.63 2.73 -8.75
CA LEU A 25 -6.16 3.86 -7.97
C LEU A 25 -5.09 4.51 -7.10
N VAL A 26 -4.15 3.72 -6.56
CA VAL A 26 -3.00 4.25 -5.83
C VAL A 26 -2.08 5.03 -6.76
N GLY A 27 -1.84 4.49 -7.97
CA GLY A 27 -1.06 5.21 -8.98
C GLY A 27 -1.76 6.49 -9.46
N ARG A 28 -3.08 6.48 -9.62
CA ARG A 28 -3.88 7.67 -9.94
C ARG A 28 -3.73 8.73 -8.85
N TRP A 29 -3.82 8.32 -7.59
CA TRP A 29 -3.63 9.20 -6.43
C TRP A 29 -2.26 9.87 -6.44
N VAL A 30 -1.19 9.08 -6.61
CA VAL A 30 0.18 9.59 -6.66
C VAL A 30 0.41 10.48 -7.89
N GLY A 31 -0.18 10.14 -9.03
CA GLY A 31 -0.13 10.98 -10.24
C GLY A 31 -0.77 12.36 -10.03
N HIS A 32 -1.87 12.43 -9.27
CA HIS A 32 -2.53 13.69 -8.91
C HIS A 32 -1.78 14.48 -7.83
N MET A 33 -0.96 13.84 -6.98
CA MET A 33 -0.09 14.56 -6.04
C MET A 33 0.91 15.49 -6.73
N ALA A 34 1.43 15.09 -7.90
CA ALA A 34 2.31 15.95 -8.71
C ALA A 34 1.61 17.26 -9.15
N HIS A 35 0.28 17.27 -9.12
CA HIS A 35 -0.58 18.42 -9.42
C HIS A 35 -1.16 19.08 -8.16
N GLY A 36 -0.65 18.74 -6.97
CA GLY A 36 -1.08 19.29 -5.68
C GLY A 36 -2.37 18.70 -5.10
N GLN A 37 -2.94 17.68 -5.74
CA GLN A 37 -4.17 17.03 -5.29
C GLN A 37 -3.86 15.78 -4.46
N PHE A 38 -3.78 15.98 -3.14
CA PHE A 38 -3.46 14.91 -2.19
C PHE A 38 -4.69 14.20 -1.62
N ARG A 39 -5.89 14.78 -1.74
CA ARG A 39 -7.14 14.21 -1.25
C ARG A 39 -8.21 14.29 -2.33
N HIS A 40 -9.01 13.25 -2.45
CA HIS A 40 -10.07 13.13 -3.44
C HIS A 40 -11.39 12.86 -2.73
N ALA A 41 -12.48 13.45 -3.22
CA ALA A 41 -13.83 13.10 -2.78
C ALA A 41 -14.16 11.65 -3.18
N SER A 42 -13.70 11.23 -4.36
CA SER A 42 -13.64 9.84 -4.78
C SER A 42 -12.53 9.69 -5.82
N ILE A 43 -11.51 8.90 -5.52
CA ILE A 43 -10.42 8.62 -6.45
C ILE A 43 -10.91 7.86 -7.69
N VAL A 44 -12.00 7.08 -7.55
CA VAL A 44 -12.57 6.29 -8.64
C VAL A 44 -13.11 7.19 -9.75
N SER A 45 -13.69 8.34 -9.38
CA SER A 45 -14.17 9.36 -10.33
C SER A 45 -13.09 10.33 -10.80
N ALA A 46 -11.90 10.32 -10.19
CA ALA A 46 -10.83 11.22 -10.60
C ALA A 46 -10.35 10.88 -12.02
N PRO A 47 -9.93 11.87 -12.83
CA PRO A 47 -9.42 11.62 -14.17
C PRO A 47 -8.28 10.59 -14.16
N PRO A 48 -8.29 9.58 -15.05
CA PRO A 48 -7.19 8.63 -15.17
C PRO A 48 -5.87 9.32 -15.51
N VAL A 49 -4.78 8.82 -14.95
CA VAL A 49 -3.43 9.30 -15.24
C VAL A 49 -2.71 8.29 -16.15
N ALA A 50 -1.99 8.78 -17.15
CA ALA A 50 -1.21 7.92 -18.04
C ALA A 50 -0.22 7.07 -17.23
N GLY A 51 -0.27 5.75 -17.40
CA GLY A 51 0.60 4.82 -16.68
C GLY A 51 0.23 4.58 -15.21
N GLU A 52 -0.95 4.98 -14.75
CA GLU A 52 -1.38 4.84 -13.34
C GLU A 52 -1.24 3.41 -12.79
N ARG A 53 -1.44 2.37 -13.62
CA ARG A 53 -1.25 0.99 -13.19
C ARG A 53 0.23 0.68 -12.88
N ALA A 54 1.14 1.06 -13.77
CA ALA A 54 2.57 0.85 -13.57
C ALA A 54 3.09 1.65 -12.38
N LEU A 55 2.64 2.90 -12.23
CA LEU A 55 2.94 3.74 -11.08
C LEU A 55 2.40 3.12 -9.78
N GLY A 56 1.19 2.59 -9.79
CA GLY A 56 0.59 1.88 -8.65
C GLY A 56 1.44 0.69 -8.20
N TRP A 57 1.91 -0.14 -9.14
CA TRP A 57 2.83 -1.24 -8.84
C TRP A 57 4.16 -0.76 -8.27
N LEU A 58 4.76 0.28 -8.85
CA LEU A 58 6.01 0.85 -8.38
C LEU A 58 5.88 1.35 -6.92
N VAL A 59 4.82 2.10 -6.65
CA VAL A 59 4.51 2.60 -5.30
C VAL A 59 4.25 1.44 -4.33
N HIS A 60 3.54 0.40 -4.77
CA HIS A 60 3.27 -0.78 -3.95
C HIS A 60 4.56 -1.48 -3.50
N TYR A 61 5.48 -1.74 -4.43
CA TYR A 61 6.78 -2.35 -4.08
C TYR A 61 7.66 -1.43 -3.26
N ALA A 62 7.67 -0.12 -3.54
CA ALA A 62 8.43 0.86 -2.76
C ALA A 62 7.97 0.90 -1.30
N ILE A 63 6.66 0.94 -1.06
CA ILE A 63 6.07 0.87 0.29
C ILE A 63 6.42 -0.46 0.96
N GLY A 64 6.32 -1.57 0.24
CA GLY A 64 6.68 -2.89 0.75
C GLY A 64 8.14 -2.98 1.22
N ILE A 65 9.07 -2.41 0.44
CA ILE A 65 10.50 -2.31 0.81
C ILE A 65 10.67 -1.43 2.03
N ALA A 66 10.01 -0.27 2.09
CA ALA A 66 10.08 0.64 3.22
C ALA A 66 9.58 -0.03 4.53
N PHE A 67 8.47 -0.78 4.47
CA PHE A 67 7.98 -1.53 5.63
C PHE A 67 8.90 -2.70 6.01
N ALA A 68 9.54 -3.36 5.06
CA ALA A 68 10.53 -4.41 5.36
C ALA A 68 11.79 -3.84 6.05
N ALA A 69 12.17 -2.60 5.74
CA ALA A 69 13.29 -1.91 6.39
C ALA A 69 12.93 -1.36 7.79
N LEU A 70 11.64 -1.20 8.11
CA LEU A 70 11.19 -0.54 9.32
C LEU A 70 11.62 -1.24 10.63
N PRO A 71 11.56 -2.58 10.78
CA PRO A 71 12.10 -3.26 11.97
C PRO A 71 13.58 -2.98 12.20
N VAL A 72 14.37 -2.94 11.12
CA VAL A 72 15.81 -2.63 11.15
C VAL A 72 16.05 -1.18 11.53
N ALA A 73 15.20 -0.26 11.05
CA ALA A 73 15.28 1.15 11.43
C ALA A 73 14.94 1.37 12.93
N ILE A 74 14.04 0.57 13.50
CA ILE A 74 13.65 0.66 14.91
C ILE A 74 14.67 0.02 15.85
N ALA A 75 15.19 -1.17 15.49
CA ALA A 75 16.02 -1.99 16.38
C ALA A 75 17.51 -2.09 15.99
N GLY A 76 17.89 -1.46 14.88
CA GLY A 76 19.25 -1.45 14.34
C GLY A 76 19.59 -2.67 13.47
N PRO A 77 20.75 -2.65 12.78
CA PRO A 77 21.17 -3.71 11.86
C PRO A 77 21.31 -5.10 12.50
N ALA A 78 21.70 -5.17 13.78
CA ALA A 78 21.85 -6.42 14.52
C ALA A 78 20.54 -7.22 14.64
N TRP A 79 19.39 -6.56 14.47
CA TRP A 79 18.08 -7.22 14.45
C TRP A 79 17.95 -8.19 13.26
N ILE A 80 18.68 -8.00 12.17
CA ILE A 80 18.70 -8.92 11.03
C ILE A 80 19.24 -10.28 11.46
N ASP A 81 20.31 -10.28 12.27
CA ASP A 81 20.98 -11.50 12.72
C ASP A 81 20.24 -12.15 13.91
N ALA A 82 19.56 -11.35 14.72
CA ALA A 82 18.79 -11.79 15.88
C ALA A 82 17.39 -11.14 15.91
N PRO A 83 16.47 -11.57 15.02
CA PRO A 83 15.15 -10.95 14.91
C PRO A 83 14.32 -11.21 16.17
N THR A 84 13.82 -10.13 16.75
CA THR A 84 12.89 -10.15 17.88
C THR A 84 11.49 -9.72 17.45
N LEU A 85 10.49 -10.19 18.20
CA LEU A 85 9.08 -10.02 17.84
C LEU A 85 8.61 -8.56 17.89
N GLY A 86 9.11 -7.75 18.83
CA GLY A 86 8.63 -6.38 19.07
C GLY A 86 8.70 -5.47 17.83
N PRO A 87 9.89 -5.28 17.21
CA PRO A 87 10.05 -4.47 16.00
C PRO A 87 9.25 -5.00 14.80
N ALA A 88 9.13 -6.33 14.65
CA ALA A 88 8.30 -6.94 13.61
C ALA A 88 6.81 -6.63 13.80
N LEU A 89 6.30 -6.74 15.03
CA LEU A 89 4.90 -6.41 15.33
C LEU A 89 4.62 -4.92 15.13
N ALA A 90 5.53 -4.04 15.57
CA ALA A 90 5.39 -2.60 15.38
C ALA A 90 5.31 -2.25 13.88
N ALA A 91 6.19 -2.83 13.06
CA ALA A 91 6.15 -2.65 11.61
C ALA A 91 4.86 -3.22 10.99
N GLY A 92 4.39 -4.38 11.46
CA GLY A 92 3.12 -4.98 11.04
C GLY A 92 1.92 -4.08 11.34
N VAL A 93 1.81 -3.55 12.56
CA VAL A 93 0.74 -2.61 12.96
C VAL A 93 0.79 -1.35 12.09
N PHE A 94 1.97 -0.80 11.88
CA PHE A 94 2.14 0.40 11.04
C PHE A 94 1.70 0.16 9.59
N SER A 95 1.99 -1.03 9.04
CA SER A 95 1.61 -1.40 7.67
C SER A 95 0.10 -1.47 7.45
N VAL A 96 -0.70 -1.66 8.51
CA VAL A 96 -2.18 -1.66 8.46
C VAL A 96 -2.75 -0.28 8.82
N ALA A 97 -2.16 0.39 9.81
CA ALA A 97 -2.61 1.71 10.24
C ALA A 97 -2.46 2.77 9.12
N ALA A 98 -1.33 2.78 8.41
CA ALA A 98 -1.09 3.72 7.32
C ALA A 98 -2.19 3.70 6.24
N PRO A 99 -2.59 2.55 5.68
CA PRO A 99 -3.67 2.53 4.70
C PRO A 99 -5.04 2.90 5.30
N PHE A 100 -5.35 2.49 6.54
CA PHE A 100 -6.67 2.74 7.14
C PHE A 100 -6.92 4.20 7.51
N PHE A 101 -5.90 4.89 8.03
CA PHE A 101 -6.06 6.25 8.56
C PHE A 101 -5.54 7.34 7.64
N VAL A 102 -4.70 7.00 6.65
CA VAL A 102 -4.13 8.00 5.72
C VAL A 102 -4.62 7.76 4.30
N MET A 103 -4.34 6.58 3.75
CA MET A 103 -4.60 6.30 2.33
C MET A 103 -6.10 6.28 2.03
N GLN A 104 -6.88 5.43 2.72
CA GLN A 104 -8.31 5.27 2.43
C GLN A 104 -9.10 6.59 2.58
N PRO A 105 -8.90 7.40 3.64
CA PRO A 105 -9.51 8.73 3.71
C PRO A 105 -9.06 9.66 2.57
N ALA A 106 -7.78 9.64 2.18
CA ALA A 106 -7.28 10.48 1.09
C ALA A 106 -7.83 10.08 -0.29
N LEU A 107 -8.21 8.81 -0.46
CA LEU A 107 -8.86 8.31 -1.66
C LEU A 107 -10.38 8.58 -1.70
N GLY A 108 -10.96 9.07 -0.59
CA GLY A 108 -12.40 9.30 -0.47
C GLY A 108 -13.20 8.08 -0.04
N PHE A 109 -12.55 7.05 0.52
CA PHE A 109 -13.22 5.84 1.02
C PHE A 109 -13.59 5.90 2.50
N GLY A 110 -13.19 6.95 3.22
CA GLY A 110 -13.35 7.04 4.67
C GLY A 110 -12.28 6.28 5.45
N VAL A 111 -12.37 6.30 6.79
CA VAL A 111 -11.42 5.59 7.68
C VAL A 111 -11.73 4.11 7.64
N ALA A 112 -10.72 3.26 7.44
CA ALA A 112 -10.94 1.81 7.30
C ALA A 112 -11.97 1.43 6.21
N ALA A 113 -12.17 2.30 5.20
CA ALA A 113 -13.16 2.17 4.13
C ALA A 113 -14.65 2.18 4.60
N SER A 114 -14.97 2.98 5.62
CA SER A 114 -16.34 3.18 6.18
C SER A 114 -16.98 4.50 5.78
#